data_AF-A0A1A8I745-F1
#
_entry.id   AF-A0A1A8I745-F1
#
_cell.length_a   1.000
_cell.length_b   1.000
_cell.length_c   1.000
_cell.angle_alpha   90.00
_cell.angle_beta   90.00
_cell.angle_gamma   90.00
#
_symmetry.space_group_name_H-M   'P 1'
#
loop_
_entity.id
_entity.type
_entity.pdbx_description
1 polymer ?
#
loop_
_entity_poly.entity_id
_entity_poly.type
_entity_poly.pdbx_seq_one_letter_code
_entity_poly.pdbx_strand_id
1 'polypeptide(L)'
;MVCGGFTCSKNALCSLNVVYMLVGLLLIAVAAWGKGFGLVSSIHIIGGVIAVGFFLLLIAIVGLIGAVHHHQVMLFFYMVVLFIVFLFQFGISCSCLAMNQKQQVLLLNSTWGLLENNTKQNLENQLNCCGLFNTSDSLQQFKADLQSCNAQCKNKGTCSLCGEKMLNHATEALKILGGVGLFFSFSEILGVWLAVRYRNQKDPQANPSAFL
;
A
#
# COMPACT_ATOMS: atom_id res chain seq x y z
N MET A 1 4.30 26.32 26.33
CA MET A 1 2.91 25.79 26.24
C MET A 1 2.95 24.40 25.61
N VAL A 2 3.08 23.33 26.39
CA VAL A 2 2.87 21.97 25.86
C VAL A 2 1.46 21.57 26.23
N CYS A 3 0.53 21.88 25.33
CA CYS A 3 -0.88 21.52 25.44
C CYS A 3 -1.04 19.99 25.22
N GLY A 4 -0.64 19.19 26.21
CA GLY A 4 -0.61 17.73 26.09
C GLY A 4 -0.94 17.03 27.41
N GLY A 5 -2.06 17.43 28.01
CA GLY A 5 -2.68 16.71 29.13
C GLY A 5 -3.30 15.38 28.67
N PHE A 6 -3.70 14.56 29.65
CA PHE A 6 -4.29 13.23 29.44
C PHE A 6 -5.42 13.23 28.40
N THR A 7 -6.35 14.19 28.48
CA THR A 7 -7.47 14.33 27.54
C THR A 7 -7.04 14.67 26.12
N CYS A 8 -5.99 15.48 25.94
CA CYS A 8 -5.47 15.83 24.62
C CYS A 8 -4.83 14.61 23.95
N SER A 9 -3.99 13.88 24.68
CA SER A 9 -3.38 12.63 24.19
C SER A 9 -4.43 11.55 23.91
N LYS A 10 -5.46 11.42 24.76
CA LYS A 10 -6.60 10.53 24.52
C LYS A 10 -7.34 10.87 23.23
N ASN A 11 -7.75 12.13 23.07
CA ASN A 11 -8.53 12.58 21.91
C ASN A 11 -7.72 12.48 20.62
N ALA A 12 -6.44 12.83 20.65
CA ALA A 12 -5.55 12.69 19.49
C ALA A 12 -5.40 11.22 19.08
N LEU A 13 -5.18 10.32 20.04
CA LEU A 13 -5.05 8.89 19.76
C LEU A 13 -6.36 8.27 19.27
N CYS A 14 -7.51 8.66 19.84
CA CYS A 14 -8.82 8.26 19.33
C CYS A 14 -9.05 8.77 17.91
N SER A 15 -8.77 10.05 17.64
CA SER A 15 -8.91 10.65 16.30
C SER A 15 -8.06 9.95 15.26
N LEU A 16 -6.81 9.63 15.60
CA LEU A 16 -5.89 8.91 14.70
C LEU A 16 -6.44 7.52 14.35
N ASN A 17 -6.94 6.78 15.33
CA ASN A 17 -7.55 5.46 15.08
C ASN A 17 -8.85 5.55 14.27
N VAL A 18 -9.68 6.58 14.49
CA VAL A 18 -10.88 6.83 13.67
C VAL A 18 -10.49 7.08 12.20
N VAL A 19 -9.45 7.86 11.95
CA VAL A 19 -8.94 8.07 10.58
C VAL A 19 -8.47 6.75 9.97
N TYR A 20 -7.72 5.92 10.71
CA TYR A 20 -7.30 4.60 10.22
C TYR A 20 -8.47 3.66 9.96
N MET A 21 -9.54 3.72 10.77
CA MET A 21 -10.77 2.98 10.49
C MET A 21 -11.41 3.40 9.16
N LEU A 22 -11.50 4.71 8.91
CA LEU A 22 -12.06 5.23 7.66
C LEU A 22 -11.22 4.82 6.45
N VAL A 23 -9.89 4.88 6.56
CA VAL A 23 -8.98 4.42 5.50
C VAL A 23 -9.16 2.92 5.24
N GLY A 24 -9.25 2.10 6.29
CA GLY A 24 -9.49 0.65 6.16
C GLY A 24 -10.82 0.34 5.45
N LEU A 25 -11.92 1.00 5.83
CA LEU A 25 -13.21 0.86 5.15
C LEU A 25 -13.15 1.30 3.67
N LEU A 26 -12.46 2.40 3.40
CA LEU A 26 -12.30 2.92 2.03
C LEU A 26 -11.53 1.93 1.16
N LEU A 27 -10.43 1.33 1.66
CA LEU A 27 -9.66 0.32 0.91
C LEU A 27 -10.52 -0.89 0.57
N ILE A 28 -11.31 -1.40 1.52
CA ILE A 28 -12.21 -2.52 1.28
C ILE A 28 -13.28 -2.14 0.26
N ALA A 29 -13.91 -0.97 0.41
CA ALA A 29 -14.98 -0.50 -0.48
C ALA A 29 -14.49 -0.33 -1.92
N VAL A 30 -13.35 0.34 -2.13
CA VAL A 30 -12.77 0.57 -3.46
C VAL A 30 -12.35 -0.75 -4.10
N ALA A 31 -11.74 -1.67 -3.34
CA ALA A 31 -11.34 -2.98 -3.87
C ALA A 31 -12.56 -3.85 -4.24
N ALA A 32 -13.60 -3.85 -3.41
CA ALA A 32 -14.84 -4.57 -3.68
C ALA A 32 -15.58 -3.98 -4.89
N TRP A 33 -15.64 -2.65 -4.99
CA TRP A 33 -16.21 -1.94 -6.15
C TRP A 33 -15.43 -2.27 -7.43
N GLY A 34 -14.10 -2.20 -7.39
CA GLY A 34 -13.24 -2.52 -8.55
C GLY A 34 -13.42 -3.95 -9.06
N LYS A 35 -13.66 -4.91 -8.17
CA LYS A 35 -14.02 -6.28 -8.53
C LYS A 35 -15.38 -6.35 -9.24
N GLY A 36 -16.37 -5.62 -8.76
CA GLY A 36 -17.73 -5.61 -9.31
C GLY A 36 -17.82 -5.11 -10.76
N PHE A 37 -16.94 -4.20 -11.16
CA PHE A 37 -16.88 -3.66 -12.54
C PHE A 37 -15.97 -4.44 -13.49
N GLY A 38 -15.28 -5.48 -13.04
CA GLY A 38 -14.36 -6.26 -13.88
C GLY A 38 -13.15 -5.47 -14.39
N LEU A 39 -12.83 -4.32 -13.79
CA LEU A 39 -11.73 -3.43 -14.21
C LEU A 39 -10.35 -4.02 -13.87
N VAL A 40 -10.27 -4.91 -12.87
CA VAL A 40 -9.02 -5.55 -12.43
C VAL A 40 -9.17 -7.07 -12.55
N SER A 41 -8.42 -7.67 -13.48
CA SER A 41 -8.56 -9.09 -13.82
C SER A 41 -7.86 -10.07 -12.85
N SER A 42 -7.03 -9.57 -11.92
CA SER A 42 -6.29 -10.44 -10.99
C SER A 42 -6.93 -10.47 -9.59
N ILE A 43 -7.50 -11.62 -9.26
CA ILE A 43 -8.08 -11.93 -7.93
C ILE A 43 -7.04 -11.73 -6.81
N HIS A 44 -5.76 -11.99 -7.09
CA HIS A 44 -4.68 -11.92 -6.11
C HIS A 44 -4.39 -10.49 -5.66
N ILE A 45 -4.35 -9.54 -6.60
CA ILE A 45 -4.07 -8.12 -6.28
C ILE A 45 -5.22 -7.54 -5.45
N ILE A 46 -6.46 -7.82 -5.85
CA ILE A 46 -7.66 -7.37 -5.14
C ILE A 46 -7.71 -7.99 -3.73
N GLY A 47 -7.43 -9.29 -3.61
CA GLY A 47 -7.39 -9.99 -2.33
C GLY A 47 -6.39 -9.38 -1.35
N GLY A 48 -5.21 -8.98 -1.86
CA GLY A 48 -4.20 -8.29 -1.06
C GLY A 48 -4.71 -6.96 -0.48
N VAL A 49 -5.32 -6.11 -1.31
CA VAL A 49 -5.85 -4.80 -0.84
C VAL A 49 -6.96 -4.98 0.21
N ILE A 50 -7.85 -5.95 0.01
CA ILE A 50 -8.93 -6.25 0.97
C ILE A 50 -8.34 -6.75 2.30
N ALA A 51 -7.34 -7.66 2.25
CA ALA A 51 -6.70 -8.20 3.44
C ALA A 51 -5.99 -7.10 4.25
N VAL A 52 -5.29 -6.19 3.57
CA VAL A 52 -4.66 -5.02 4.21
C VAL A 52 -5.71 -4.12 4.86
N GLY A 53 -6.81 -3.82 4.15
CA GLY A 53 -7.90 -3.01 4.70
C GLY A 53 -8.53 -3.62 5.96
N PHE A 54 -8.77 -4.93 5.95
CA PHE A 54 -9.31 -5.64 7.11
C PHE A 54 -8.34 -5.66 8.30
N PHE A 55 -7.03 -5.88 8.04
CA PHE A 55 -6.01 -5.86 9.09
C PHE A 55 -5.87 -4.48 9.74
N LEU A 56 -5.89 -3.40 8.93
CA LEU A 56 -5.88 -2.03 9.42
C LEU A 56 -7.10 -1.71 10.30
N LEU A 57 -8.29 -2.20 9.92
CA LEU A 57 -9.50 -2.06 10.73
C LEU A 57 -9.34 -2.70 12.11
N LEU A 58 -8.82 -3.93 12.17
CA LEU A 58 -8.61 -4.61 13.45
C LEU A 58 -7.64 -3.86 14.36
N ILE A 59 -6.50 -3.40 13.82
CA ILE A 59 -5.53 -2.61 14.59
C ILE A 59 -6.16 -1.31 15.09
N ALA A 60 -6.92 -0.62 14.23
CA ALA A 60 -7.56 0.64 14.59
C ALA A 60 -8.63 0.47 15.68
N ILE A 61 -9.39 -0.63 15.66
CA ILE A 61 -10.36 -0.98 16.71
C ILE A 61 -9.63 -1.26 18.04
N VAL A 62 -8.56 -2.06 18.03
CA VAL A 62 -7.76 -2.34 19.23
C VAL A 62 -7.14 -1.05 19.79
N GLY A 63 -6.62 -0.18 18.93
CA GLY A 63 -6.08 1.12 19.31
C GLY A 63 -7.14 2.05 19.91
N LEU A 64 -8.34 2.09 19.32
CA LEU A 64 -9.46 2.89 19.81
C LEU A 64 -9.95 2.39 21.18
N ILE A 65 -10.18 1.09 21.35
CA ILE A 65 -10.60 0.50 22.63
C ILE A 65 -9.50 0.74 23.69
N GLY A 66 -8.23 0.55 23.33
CA GLY A 66 -7.09 0.83 24.20
C GLY A 66 -7.04 2.30 24.65
N ALA A 67 -7.34 3.24 23.75
CA ALA A 67 -7.40 4.67 24.06
C ALA A 67 -8.59 5.03 24.96
N VAL A 68 -9.80 4.51 24.65
CA VAL A 68 -11.05 4.83 25.37
C VAL A 68 -11.03 4.31 26.80
N HIS A 69 -10.67 3.03 26.97
CA HIS A 69 -10.64 2.33 28.27
C HIS A 69 -9.30 2.45 29.00
N HIS A 70 -8.32 3.15 28.42
CA HIS A 70 -6.98 3.27 28.99
C HIS A 70 -6.34 1.91 29.35
N HIS A 71 -6.62 0.88 28.55
CA HIS A 71 -6.17 -0.49 28.83
C HIS A 71 -4.70 -0.67 28.45
N GLN A 72 -3.84 -0.59 29.47
CA GLN A 72 -2.38 -0.58 29.37
C GLN A 72 -1.79 -1.70 28.49
N VAL A 73 -2.30 -2.93 28.59
CA VAL A 73 -1.82 -4.08 27.79
C VAL A 73 -2.21 -3.96 26.31
N MET A 74 -3.43 -3.49 25.99
CA MET A 74 -3.88 -3.34 24.60
C MET A 74 -3.11 -2.23 23.90
N LEU A 75 -2.86 -1.12 24.60
CA LEU A 75 -1.99 -0.04 24.13
C LEU A 75 -0.56 -0.54 23.87
N PHE A 76 -0.04 -1.46 24.68
CA PHE A 76 1.28 -2.05 24.44
C PHE A 76 1.33 -2.85 23.13
N PHE A 77 0.39 -3.78 22.92
CA PHE A 77 0.33 -4.54 21.68
C PHE A 77 0.13 -3.63 20.46
N TYR A 78 -0.76 -2.64 20.57
CA TYR A 78 -0.98 -1.64 19.52
C TYR A 78 0.31 -0.91 19.14
N MET A 79 1.10 -0.45 20.12
CA MET A 79 2.39 0.21 19.86
C MET A 79 3.39 -0.70 19.15
N VAL A 80 3.50 -1.96 19.59
CA VAL A 80 4.42 -2.93 18.98
C VAL A 80 4.02 -3.20 17.53
N VAL A 81 2.73 -3.43 17.27
CA VAL A 81 2.22 -3.70 15.93
C VAL A 81 2.43 -2.48 15.02
N LEU A 82 2.07 -1.26 15.47
CA LEU A 82 2.30 -0.05 14.69
C LEU A 82 3.78 0.17 14.39
N PHE A 83 4.68 -0.12 15.34
CA PHE A 83 6.10 0.02 15.11
C PHE A 83 6.62 -0.97 14.06
N ILE A 84 6.13 -2.22 14.06
CA ILE A 84 6.48 -3.21 13.03
C ILE A 84 5.96 -2.76 11.66
N VAL A 85 4.70 -2.31 11.57
CA VAL A 85 4.12 -1.80 10.32
C VAL A 85 4.93 -0.60 9.80
N PHE A 86 5.30 0.32 10.69
CA PHE A 86 6.17 1.45 10.36
C PHE A 86 7.48 1.01 9.71
N LEU A 87 8.18 0.01 10.26
CA LEU A 87 9.46 -0.46 9.69
C LEU A 87 9.30 -0.99 8.27
N PHE A 88 8.28 -1.81 8.03
CA PHE A 88 8.02 -2.35 6.70
C PHE A 88 7.58 -1.26 5.72
N GLN A 89 6.67 -0.39 6.14
CA GLN A 89 6.13 0.64 5.28
C GLN A 89 7.17 1.70 4.94
N PHE A 90 7.97 2.13 5.91
CA PHE A 90 9.08 3.04 5.67
C PHE A 90 10.11 2.42 4.71
N GLY A 91 10.46 1.15 4.92
CA GLY A 91 11.40 0.43 4.05
C GLY A 91 10.91 0.27 2.61
N ILE A 92 9.66 -0.16 2.43
CA ILE A 92 9.04 -0.32 1.10
C ILE A 92 8.90 1.05 0.42
N SER A 93 8.48 2.08 1.15
CA SER A 93 8.29 3.43 0.60
C SER A 93 9.60 4.04 0.12
N CYS A 94 10.65 3.94 0.93
CA CYS A 94 12.00 4.36 0.54
C CYS A 94 12.50 3.59 -0.68
N SER A 95 12.23 2.28 -0.74
CA SER A 95 12.60 1.44 -1.88
C SER A 95 11.86 1.85 -3.16
N CYS A 96 10.56 2.16 -3.09
CA CYS A 96 9.78 2.66 -4.22
C CYS A 96 10.29 4.02 -4.73
N LEU A 97 10.66 4.94 -3.83
CA LEU A 97 11.19 6.25 -4.19
C LEU A 97 12.61 6.19 -4.76
N ALA A 98 13.44 5.26 -4.28
CA ALA A 98 14.83 5.09 -4.70
C ALA A 98 14.97 4.25 -5.98
N MET A 99 13.90 3.62 -6.47
CA MET A 99 13.98 2.67 -7.58
C MET A 99 14.26 3.36 -8.93
N ASN A 100 15.41 3.02 -9.51
CA ASN A 100 15.87 3.58 -10.78
C ASN A 100 15.25 2.85 -11.99
N GLN A 101 15.24 3.51 -13.16
CA GLN A 101 14.72 2.92 -14.41
C GLN A 101 15.38 1.57 -14.77
N LYS A 102 16.70 1.42 -14.55
CA LYS A 102 17.39 0.14 -14.82
C LYS A 102 16.84 -1.02 -13.99
N GLN A 103 16.53 -0.77 -12.71
CA GLN A 103 15.94 -1.78 -11.83
C GLN A 103 14.50 -2.10 -12.25
N GLN A 104 13.73 -1.08 -12.67
CA GLN A 104 12.40 -1.30 -13.23
C GLN A 104 12.44 -2.16 -14.49
N VAL A 105 13.33 -1.87 -15.45
CA VAL A 105 13.51 -2.68 -16.68
C VAL A 105 13.82 -4.14 -16.34
N LEU A 106 14.75 -4.37 -15.40
CA LEU A 106 15.12 -5.72 -14.95
C LEU A 106 13.91 -6.47 -14.38
N LEU A 107 13.14 -5.82 -13.49
CA LEU A 107 11.94 -6.39 -12.88
C LEU A 107 10.85 -6.69 -13.91
N LEU A 108 10.61 -5.76 -14.85
CA LEU A 108 9.65 -5.96 -15.92
C LEU A 108 10.05 -7.13 -16.81
N ASN A 109 11.32 -7.25 -17.19
CA ASN A 109 11.81 -8.32 -18.05
C ASN A 109 11.64 -9.69 -17.38
N SER A 110 12.05 -9.81 -16.11
CA SER A 110 11.88 -11.04 -15.34
C SER A 110 10.40 -11.40 -15.14
N THR A 111 9.55 -10.41 -14.86
CA THR A 111 8.11 -10.64 -14.65
C THR A 111 7.41 -11.02 -15.94
N TRP A 112 7.76 -10.38 -17.06
CA TRP A 112 7.15 -10.66 -18.36
C TRP A 112 7.39 -12.10 -18.81
N GLY A 113 8.56 -12.66 -18.53
CA GLY A 113 8.84 -14.09 -18.81
C GLY A 113 7.93 -15.05 -18.04
N LEU A 114 7.48 -14.66 -16.84
CA LEU A 114 6.62 -15.47 -15.96
C LEU A 114 5.12 -15.30 -16.24
N LEU A 115 4.72 -14.26 -16.97
CA LEU A 115 3.31 -14.01 -17.29
C LEU A 115 2.78 -15.02 -18.31
N GLU A 116 1.56 -15.50 -18.05
CA GLU A 116 0.80 -16.30 -19.02
C GLU A 116 0.45 -15.49 -20.28
N ASN A 117 0.38 -16.17 -21.42
CA ASN A 117 0.11 -15.54 -22.73
C ASN A 117 -1.21 -14.75 -22.76
N ASN A 118 -2.26 -15.23 -22.09
CA ASN A 118 -3.54 -14.51 -22.01
C ASN A 118 -3.40 -13.17 -21.25
N THR A 119 -2.63 -13.15 -20.17
CA THR A 119 -2.37 -11.94 -19.40
C THR A 119 -1.54 -10.93 -20.20
N LYS A 120 -0.55 -11.41 -20.97
CA LYS A 120 0.22 -10.57 -21.90
C LYS A 120 -0.69 -9.92 -22.95
N GLN A 121 -1.52 -10.72 -23.63
CA GLN A 121 -2.44 -10.21 -24.65
C GLN A 121 -3.45 -9.21 -24.08
N ASN A 122 -3.98 -9.45 -22.88
CA ASN A 122 -4.86 -8.50 -22.20
C ASN A 122 -4.14 -7.18 -21.89
N LEU A 123 -2.90 -7.22 -21.42
CA LEU A 123 -2.09 -6.02 -21.19
C LEU A 123 -1.79 -5.27 -22.50
N GLU A 124 -1.39 -5.97 -23.55
CA GLU A 124 -1.13 -5.41 -24.88
C GLU A 124 -2.37 -4.72 -25.45
N ASN A 125 -3.54 -5.34 -25.31
CA ASN A 125 -4.82 -4.77 -25.76
C ASN A 125 -5.23 -3.54 -24.92
N GLN A 126 -5.11 -3.59 -23.59
CA GLN A 126 -5.50 -2.49 -22.72
C GLN A 126 -4.57 -1.27 -22.87
N LEU A 127 -3.27 -1.49 -23.00
CA LEU A 127 -2.28 -0.42 -23.17
C LEU A 127 -2.08 -0.01 -24.64
N ASN A 128 -2.70 -0.74 -25.57
CA ASN A 128 -2.57 -0.58 -27.01
C ASN A 128 -1.09 -0.49 -27.44
N CYS A 129 -0.35 -1.56 -27.14
CA CYS A 129 1.08 -1.73 -27.39
C CYS A 129 1.38 -3.20 -27.72
N CYS A 130 2.57 -3.52 -28.26
CA CYS A 130 2.96 -4.91 -28.53
C CYS A 130 4.42 -5.16 -28.13
N GLY A 131 4.66 -6.27 -27.43
CA GLY A 131 5.98 -6.71 -27.00
C GLY A 131 6.61 -5.82 -25.91
N LEU A 132 7.43 -6.43 -25.05
CA LEU A 132 8.02 -5.72 -23.91
C LEU A 132 9.16 -4.77 -24.32
N PHE A 133 10.32 -5.31 -24.68
CA PHE A 133 11.50 -4.57 -25.13
C PHE A 133 12.07 -5.23 -26.37
N ASN A 134 12.67 -4.43 -27.27
CA ASN A 134 13.40 -4.93 -28.44
C ASN A 134 14.91 -4.96 -28.13
N THR A 135 15.33 -5.89 -27.27
CA THR A 135 16.74 -6.12 -26.96
C THR A 135 17.21 -7.46 -27.51
N SER A 136 18.51 -7.58 -27.79
CA SER A 136 19.14 -8.78 -28.35
C SER A 136 18.79 -10.06 -27.57
N ASP A 137 18.77 -9.95 -26.24
CA ASP A 137 18.52 -11.08 -25.32
C ASP A 137 17.05 -11.51 -25.28
N SER A 138 16.12 -10.61 -25.61
CA SER A 138 14.68 -10.85 -25.59
C SER A 138 14.07 -10.98 -26.99
N LEU A 139 14.89 -10.98 -28.05
CA LEU A 139 14.42 -10.88 -29.44
C LEU A 139 13.48 -12.02 -29.85
N GLN A 140 13.73 -13.25 -29.40
CA GLN A 140 12.84 -14.39 -29.71
C GLN A 140 11.49 -14.25 -29.01
N GLN A 141 11.50 -13.88 -27.73
CA GLN A 141 10.29 -13.60 -26.95
C GLN A 141 9.50 -12.45 -27.58
N PHE A 142 10.18 -11.35 -27.92
CA PHE A 142 9.61 -10.18 -28.55
C PHE A 142 8.94 -10.52 -29.89
N LYS A 143 9.57 -11.33 -30.75
CA LYS A 143 8.97 -11.77 -32.02
C LYS A 143 7.72 -12.62 -31.81
N ALA A 144 7.74 -13.54 -30.84
CA ALA A 144 6.58 -14.36 -30.51
C ALA A 144 5.42 -13.51 -29.97
N ASP A 145 5.71 -12.59 -29.05
CA ASP A 145 4.74 -11.65 -28.49
C ASP A 145 4.14 -10.78 -29.62
N LEU A 146 4.99 -10.20 -30.49
CA LEU A 146 4.55 -9.38 -31.62
C LEU A 146 3.63 -10.14 -32.58
N GLN A 147 3.90 -11.43 -32.85
CA GLN A 147 3.04 -12.25 -33.71
C GLN A 147 1.68 -12.51 -33.06
N SER A 148 1.66 -12.82 -31.77
CA SER A 148 0.43 -13.10 -31.02
C SER A 148 -0.36 -11.85 -30.57
N CYS A 149 0.25 -10.66 -30.66
CA CYS A 149 -0.39 -9.40 -30.30
C CYS A 149 -1.60 -9.11 -31.20
N ASN A 150 -2.74 -8.78 -30.58
CA ASN A 150 -3.99 -8.44 -31.26
C ASN A 150 -4.44 -6.99 -30.99
N ALA A 151 -3.53 -6.15 -30.50
CA ALA A 151 -3.82 -4.76 -30.17
C ALA A 151 -4.13 -3.92 -31.42
N GLN A 152 -5.01 -2.92 -31.27
CA GLN A 152 -5.46 -2.08 -32.39
C GLN A 152 -4.32 -1.33 -33.09
N CYS A 153 -3.25 -0.98 -32.36
CA CYS A 153 -2.05 -0.33 -32.88
C CYS A 153 -1.39 -1.15 -34.00
N LYS A 154 -1.42 -2.49 -33.93
CA LYS A 154 -0.81 -3.38 -34.92
C LYS A 154 -1.50 -3.28 -36.27
N ASN A 155 -2.83 -3.21 -36.26
CA ASN A 155 -3.64 -3.05 -37.48
C ASN A 155 -3.41 -1.68 -38.16
N LYS A 156 -3.00 -0.66 -37.40
CA LYS A 156 -2.68 0.68 -37.89
C LYS A 156 -1.20 0.84 -38.31
N GLY A 157 -0.39 -0.21 -38.18
CA GLY A 157 1.03 -0.21 -38.56
C GLY A 157 1.97 0.62 -37.66
N THR A 158 1.44 1.28 -36.62
CA THR A 158 2.21 2.12 -35.69
C THR A 158 1.93 1.66 -34.27
N CYS A 159 2.80 0.81 -33.73
CA CYS A 159 2.66 0.31 -32.37
C CYS A 159 3.91 0.59 -31.53
N SER A 160 3.71 1.18 -30.35
CA SER A 160 4.75 1.42 -29.35
C SER A 160 5.06 0.14 -28.58
N LEU A 161 6.26 0.07 -28.00
CA LEU A 161 6.67 -0.99 -27.08
C LEU A 161 5.88 -0.89 -25.76
N CYS A 162 5.39 -2.02 -25.25
CA CYS A 162 4.70 -2.05 -23.97
C CYS A 162 5.63 -1.70 -22.81
N GLY A 163 6.90 -2.11 -22.87
CA GLY A 163 7.87 -1.83 -21.82
C GLY A 163 8.07 -0.34 -21.57
N GLU A 164 8.12 0.48 -22.62
CA GLU A 164 8.24 1.95 -22.48
C GLU A 164 7.00 2.57 -21.84
N LYS A 165 5.80 2.19 -22.30
CA LYS A 165 4.54 2.66 -21.71
C LYS A 165 4.44 2.25 -20.23
N MET A 166 4.76 1.00 -19.93
CA MET A 166 4.72 0.47 -18.57
C MET A 166 5.74 1.17 -17.65
N LEU A 167 6.96 1.43 -18.12
CA LEU A 167 7.98 2.15 -17.35
C LEU A 167 7.59 3.58 -17.01
N ASN A 168 6.98 4.29 -17.97
CA ASN A 168 6.51 5.66 -17.76
C ASN A 168 5.43 5.69 -16.68
N HIS A 169 4.46 4.78 -16.74
CA HIS A 169 3.43 4.67 -15.70
C HIS A 169 3.97 4.16 -14.37
N ALA A 170 4.89 3.19 -14.38
CA ALA A 170 5.49 2.63 -13.18
C ALA A 170 6.31 3.67 -12.41
N THR A 171 7.09 4.50 -13.09
CA THR A 171 7.91 5.52 -12.42
C THR A 171 7.05 6.52 -11.65
N GLU A 172 5.98 7.02 -12.25
CA GLU A 172 5.07 7.95 -11.57
C GLU A 172 4.28 7.26 -10.46
N ALA A 173 3.79 6.04 -10.71
CA ALA A 173 3.09 5.25 -9.70
C ALA A 173 3.98 4.96 -8.48
N LEU A 174 5.25 4.58 -8.67
CA LEU A 174 6.19 4.29 -7.59
C LEU A 174 6.51 5.52 -6.75
N LYS A 175 6.66 6.70 -7.38
CA LYS A 175 6.84 7.96 -6.65
C LYS A 175 5.62 8.29 -5.80
N ILE A 176 4.41 8.17 -6.36
CA ILE A 176 3.17 8.43 -5.64
C ILE A 176 3.00 7.43 -4.50
N LEU A 177 3.16 6.13 -4.76
CA LEU A 177 3.03 5.07 -3.76
C LEU A 177 4.05 5.22 -2.63
N GLY A 178 5.31 5.49 -2.97
CA GLY A 178 6.35 5.73 -1.96
C GLY A 178 6.12 7.02 -1.17
N GLY A 179 5.62 8.09 -1.80
CA GLY A 179 5.25 9.32 -1.11
C GLY A 179 4.08 9.13 -0.12
N VAL A 180 3.02 8.44 -0.56
CA VAL A 180 1.86 8.10 0.27
C VAL A 180 2.28 7.20 1.44
N GLY A 181 3.09 6.18 1.17
CA GLY A 181 3.60 5.28 2.22
C GLY A 181 4.47 6.01 3.24
N LEU A 182 5.35 6.93 2.82
CA LEU A 182 6.12 7.77 3.75
C LEU A 182 5.21 8.66 4.61
N PHE A 183 4.20 9.30 4.01
CA PHE A 183 3.24 10.11 4.76
C PHE A 183 2.56 9.31 5.87
N PHE A 184 2.06 8.12 5.55
CA PHE A 184 1.45 7.24 6.54
C PHE A 184 2.48 6.77 7.59
N SER A 185 3.73 6.47 7.22
CA SER A 185 4.77 6.08 8.17
C SER A 185 5.08 7.19 9.18
N PHE A 186 5.05 8.46 8.75
CA PHE A 186 5.15 9.59 9.68
C PHE A 186 3.95 9.68 10.63
N SER A 187 2.73 9.40 10.16
CA SER A 187 1.56 9.35 11.04
C SER A 187 1.62 8.19 12.05
N GLU A 188 2.21 7.05 11.67
CA GLU A 188 2.39 5.89 12.54
C GLU A 188 3.40 6.15 13.65
N ILE A 189 4.56 6.74 13.35
CA ILE A 189 5.54 7.07 14.39
C ILE A 189 4.99 8.12 15.38
N LEU A 190 4.19 9.07 14.89
CA LEU A 190 3.44 9.99 15.76
C LEU A 190 2.42 9.24 16.62
N GLY A 191 1.71 8.27 16.05
CA GLY A 191 0.78 7.39 16.76
C GLY A 191 1.46 6.58 17.88
N VAL A 192 2.64 6.00 17.60
CA VAL A 192 3.46 5.30 18.59
C VAL A 192 3.90 6.27 19.69
N TRP A 193 4.40 7.44 19.35
CA TRP A 193 4.81 8.46 20.32
C TRP A 193 3.65 8.92 21.22
N LEU A 194 2.47 9.16 20.63
CA LEU A 194 1.26 9.52 21.36
C LEU A 194 0.82 8.39 22.30
N ALA A 195 0.86 7.14 21.85
CA ALA A 195 0.51 5.98 22.67
C ALA A 195 1.49 5.76 23.83
N VAL A 196 2.81 5.91 23.60
CA VAL A 196 3.83 5.85 24.67
C VAL A 196 3.57 6.93 25.72
N ARG A 197 3.35 8.17 25.26
CA ARG A 197 3.07 9.30 26.15
C ARG A 197 1.78 9.07 26.93
N TYR A 198 0.70 8.69 26.26
CA TYR A 198 -0.60 8.44 26.89
C TYR A 198 -0.53 7.31 27.91
N ARG A 199 0.15 6.21 27.59
CA ARG A 199 0.35 5.07 28.49
C ARG A 199 1.10 5.46 29.78
N ASN A 200 2.09 6.34 29.66
CA ASN A 200 2.89 6.80 30.80
C ASN A 200 2.22 7.90 31.64
N GLN A 201 1.04 8.40 31.23
CA GLN A 201 0.25 9.33 32.02
C GLN A 201 -0.65 8.55 33.00
N LYS A 202 -0.71 9.00 34.25
CA LYS A 202 -1.67 8.46 35.22
C LYS A 202 -3.08 8.93 34.84
N ASP A 203 -4.03 8.00 34.88
CA ASP A 203 -5.44 8.35 34.73
C ASP A 203 -5.87 9.26 35.91
N PRO A 204 -6.28 10.51 35.64
CA PRO A 204 -6.72 11.43 36.69
C PRO A 204 -8.02 11.00 37.39
N GLN A 205 -8.77 10.03 36.82
CA GLN A 205 -9.98 9.47 37.43
C GLN A 205 -9.71 8.18 38.23
N ALA A 206 -8.52 7.59 38.14
CA ALA A 206 -8.18 6.43 38.94
C ALA A 206 -7.97 6.86 40.40
N ASN A 207 -8.82 6.34 41.29
CA ASN A 207 -8.71 6.57 42.73
C ASN A 207 -7.30 6.22 43.22
N PRO A 208 -6.56 7.14 43.86
CA PRO A 208 -5.18 6.89 44.30
C PRO A 208 -5.07 5.76 45.35
N SER A 209 -6.19 5.35 45.94
CA SER A 209 -6.32 4.30 46.95
C SER A 209 -6.59 2.88 46.39
N ALA A 210 -6.73 2.71 45.07
CA ALA A 210 -7.05 1.41 44.46
C ALA A 210 -5.81 0.56 44.10
N PHE A 211 -4.62 0.94 44.55
CA PHE A 211 -3.44 0.05 44.53
C PHE A 211 -3.49 -0.90 45.74
N LEU A 212 -4.24 -1.99 45.61
CA LEU A 212 -4.02 -3.26 46.30
C LEU A 212 -4.10 -4.38 45.28
#